data_AF-A0A6P6XMC9-F1
#
_entry.id   AF-A0A6P6XMC9-F1
#
_cell.length_a   1.000
_cell.length_b   1.000
_cell.length_c   1.000
_cell.angle_alpha   90.00
_cell.angle_beta   90.00
_cell.angle_gamma   90.00
#
_symmetry.space_group_name_H-M   'P 1'
#
loop_
_entity.id
_entity.type
_entity.pdbx_description
1 polymer ?
#
loop_
_entity_poly.entity_id
_entity_poly.type
_entity_poly.pdbx_seq_one_letter_code
_entity_poly.pdbx_strand_id
1 'polypeptide(L)'
;MIGSKFYLVIFKLLFVILTILISVNGDAISTTPTTITTGKKCQRADKCALTLIPLTDEKFIEKPPKTSTELKEWCDRIAPMERCLKDFATKCLTKFSKQTLSIMMFSMSRTNKRICTNKKRQKSFLNLIDCAHEQIPLFSNILRNLTTDFHALPLVKKQNLRIPLACCSYYKWKNIGINKLVKICPTNTGAHDEIENLLSGYTNDLLSVACGEYTEESDKCDGIIGKIPEWKRPLRWQNFILPLIELYESIDDNVLAQQSSSSSSST
;
A
#
# COMPACT_ATOMS: atom_id res chain seq x y z
N MET A 1 -43.27 -35.89 -8.14
CA MET A 1 -43.10 -34.89 -7.06
C MET A 1 -41.69 -34.25 -7.08
N ILE A 2 -41.25 -33.68 -8.22
CA ILE A 2 -39.90 -33.06 -8.36
C ILE A 2 -39.99 -31.52 -8.56
N GLY A 3 -41.17 -30.98 -8.85
CA GLY A 3 -41.33 -29.54 -9.13
C GLY A 3 -41.12 -28.62 -7.92
N SER A 4 -41.61 -28.98 -6.73
CA SER A 4 -41.69 -28.04 -5.59
C SER A 4 -40.32 -27.58 -5.05
N LYS A 5 -39.31 -28.45 -5.04
CA LYS A 5 -37.96 -28.10 -4.55
C LYS A 5 -37.18 -27.21 -5.51
N PHE A 6 -37.45 -27.29 -6.81
CA PHE A 6 -36.75 -26.49 -7.83
C PHE A 6 -37.21 -25.02 -7.80
N TYR A 7 -38.51 -24.79 -7.63
CA TYR A 7 -39.07 -23.44 -7.47
C TYR A 7 -38.55 -22.73 -6.22
N LEU A 8 -38.33 -23.46 -5.12
CA LEU A 8 -37.80 -22.88 -3.88
C LEU A 8 -36.35 -22.35 -4.05
N VAL A 9 -35.53 -23.03 -4.84
CA VAL A 9 -34.14 -22.62 -5.11
C VAL A 9 -34.10 -21.40 -6.02
N ILE A 10 -34.91 -21.38 -7.09
CA ILE A 10 -35.02 -20.23 -7.98
C ILE A 10 -35.55 -19.01 -7.23
N PHE A 11 -36.57 -19.17 -6.39
CA PHE A 11 -37.13 -18.07 -5.59
C PHE A 11 -36.10 -17.49 -4.61
N LYS A 12 -35.28 -18.33 -3.96
CA LYS A 12 -34.18 -17.86 -3.11
C LYS A 12 -33.10 -17.10 -3.89
N LEU A 13 -32.75 -17.56 -5.09
CA LEU A 13 -31.79 -16.87 -5.98
C LEU A 13 -32.32 -15.51 -6.44
N LEU A 14 -33.59 -15.43 -6.83
CA LEU A 14 -34.24 -14.17 -7.22
C LEU A 14 -34.33 -13.19 -6.05
N PHE A 15 -34.59 -13.66 -4.82
CA PHE A 15 -34.61 -12.81 -3.63
C PHE A 15 -33.23 -12.26 -3.27
N VAL A 16 -32.16 -13.05 -3.45
CA VAL A 16 -30.77 -12.58 -3.28
C VAL A 16 -30.41 -11.54 -4.35
N ILE A 17 -30.80 -11.75 -5.60
CA ILE A 17 -30.58 -10.77 -6.68
C ILE A 17 -31.35 -9.48 -6.41
N LEU A 18 -32.60 -9.57 -5.96
CA LEU A 18 -33.43 -8.41 -5.65
C LEU A 18 -32.90 -7.61 -4.46
N THR A 19 -32.40 -8.28 -3.41
CA THR A 19 -31.79 -7.60 -2.25
C THR A 19 -30.47 -6.92 -2.62
N ILE A 20 -29.66 -7.49 -3.52
CA ILE A 20 -28.48 -6.83 -4.08
C ILE A 20 -28.89 -5.57 -4.85
N LEU A 21 -29.91 -5.64 -5.71
CA LEU A 21 -30.36 -4.49 -6.51
C LEU A 21 -30.94 -3.35 -5.65
N ILE A 22 -31.66 -3.65 -4.57
CA ILE A 22 -32.21 -2.64 -3.66
C ILE A 22 -31.09 -1.94 -2.86
N SER A 23 -29.98 -2.64 -2.56
CA SER A 23 -28.82 -2.03 -1.87
C SER A 23 -27.98 -1.07 -2.72
N VAL A 24 -28.27 -0.91 -4.02
CA VAL A 24 -27.56 0.02 -4.91
C VAL A 24 -28.26 1.39 -5.03
N ASN A 25 -29.53 1.51 -4.62
CA ASN A 25 -30.29 2.75 -4.72
C ASN A 25 -30.62 3.32 -3.35
N GLY A 26 -29.64 3.98 -2.73
CA GLY A 26 -29.86 4.60 -1.43
C GLY A 26 -28.66 5.35 -0.88
N ASP A 27 -27.98 6.17 -1.69
CA ASP A 27 -27.21 7.29 -1.16
C ASP A 27 -27.43 8.51 -2.07
N ALA A 28 -28.04 9.54 -1.49
CA ALA A 28 -28.16 10.85 -2.11
C ALA A 28 -26.75 11.37 -2.42
N ILE A 29 -26.51 11.66 -3.70
CA ILE A 29 -25.28 12.23 -4.22
C ILE A 29 -25.12 13.63 -3.59
N SER A 30 -24.26 13.74 -2.58
CA SER A 30 -23.72 15.03 -2.14
C SER A 30 -22.59 15.41 -3.08
N THR A 31 -22.91 16.24 -4.07
CA THR A 31 -21.94 16.91 -4.95
C THR A 31 -21.13 17.94 -4.16
N THR A 32 -20.07 17.49 -3.50
CA THR A 32 -18.98 18.36 -3.06
C THR A 32 -17.65 17.71 -3.45
N PRO A 33 -16.70 18.44 -4.07
CA PRO A 33 -15.40 17.89 -4.42
C PRO A 33 -14.68 17.48 -3.12
N THR A 34 -14.41 16.19 -2.97
CA THR A 34 -13.80 15.60 -1.77
C THR A 34 -12.31 15.93 -1.73
N THR A 35 -11.98 17.19 -1.48
CA THR A 35 -10.65 17.52 -0.97
C THR A 35 -10.52 16.81 0.37
N ILE A 36 -9.58 15.86 0.51
CA ILE A 36 -9.30 15.11 1.76
C ILE A 36 -9.44 16.06 2.95
N THR A 37 -10.57 15.94 3.64
CA THR A 37 -10.97 16.93 4.64
C THR A 37 -9.91 16.95 5.73
N THR A 38 -9.31 18.12 5.91
CA THR A 38 -8.17 18.51 6.75
C THR A 38 -8.44 18.42 8.25
N GLY A 39 -9.17 17.40 8.70
CA GLY A 39 -9.35 17.11 10.12
C GLY A 39 -8.04 16.59 10.72
N LYS A 40 -7.66 17.09 11.90
CA LYS A 40 -6.50 16.58 12.69
C LYS A 40 -6.50 15.04 12.83
N LYS A 41 -7.68 14.41 12.80
CA LYS A 41 -7.84 12.94 12.84
C LYS A 41 -7.27 12.23 11.61
N CYS A 42 -7.42 12.80 10.41
CA CYS A 42 -6.90 12.19 9.17
C CYS A 42 -5.38 12.40 9.04
N GLN A 43 -4.84 13.49 9.60
CA GLN A 43 -3.38 13.74 9.64
C GLN A 43 -2.62 12.73 10.52
N ARG A 44 -3.28 12.09 11.49
CA ARG A 44 -2.66 11.08 12.37
C ARG A 44 -2.26 9.81 11.62
N ALA A 45 -2.83 9.56 10.44
CA ALA A 45 -2.55 8.37 9.65
C ALA A 45 -1.07 8.21 9.29
N ASP A 46 -0.34 9.32 9.10
CA ASP A 46 1.09 9.30 8.77
C ASP A 46 1.90 8.59 9.86
N LYS A 47 1.71 9.04 11.10
CA LYS A 47 2.36 8.43 12.27
C LYS A 47 1.98 6.96 12.45
N CYS A 48 0.77 6.58 12.08
CA CYS A 48 0.31 5.20 12.20
C CYS A 48 0.92 4.30 11.13
N ALA A 49 1.11 4.79 9.92
CA ALA A 49 1.77 4.07 8.85
C ALA A 49 3.27 3.82 9.14
N LEU A 50 3.97 4.78 9.76
CA LEU A 50 5.41 4.70 10.01
C LEU A 50 5.84 3.46 10.81
N THR A 51 5.03 2.98 11.75
CA THR A 51 5.38 1.80 12.57
C THR A 51 5.14 0.46 11.86
N LEU A 52 4.32 0.43 10.81
CA LEU A 52 3.94 -0.84 10.16
C LEU A 52 5.07 -1.44 9.33
N ILE A 53 6.05 -0.64 8.92
CA ILE A 53 7.21 -1.07 8.16
C ILE A 53 8.45 -0.71 8.98
N PRO A 54 9.33 -1.66 9.32
CA PRO A 54 10.50 -1.41 10.17
C PRO A 54 11.36 -0.23 9.71
N LEU A 55 11.59 -0.13 8.39
CA LEU A 55 12.44 0.90 7.77
C LEU A 55 11.81 2.30 7.71
N THR A 56 10.57 2.46 8.17
CA THR A 56 9.91 3.76 8.35
C THR A 56 9.69 4.13 9.81
N ASP A 57 10.01 3.22 10.75
CA ASP A 57 9.80 3.43 12.17
C ASP A 57 11.08 3.97 12.82
N GLU A 58 11.08 5.25 13.20
CA GLU A 58 12.22 5.94 13.81
C GLU A 58 12.82 5.14 14.98
N LYS A 59 11.99 4.60 15.87
CA LYS A 59 12.47 3.81 17.01
C LYS A 59 13.16 2.51 16.58
N PHE A 60 12.69 1.90 15.49
CA PHE A 60 13.31 0.69 14.94
C PHE A 60 14.64 1.03 14.26
N ILE A 61 14.70 2.16 13.55
CA ILE A 61 15.90 2.62 12.84
C ILE A 61 17.00 3.00 13.84
N GLU A 62 16.65 3.75 14.90
CA GLU A 62 17.59 4.18 15.95
C GLU A 62 18.12 3.01 16.77
N LYS A 63 17.26 2.04 17.09
CA LYS A 63 17.62 0.86 17.88
C LYS A 63 17.05 -0.41 17.24
N PRO A 64 17.71 -0.93 16.19
CA PRO A 64 17.30 -2.17 15.54
C PRO A 64 17.37 -3.35 16.54
N PRO A 65 16.37 -4.25 16.56
CA PRO A 65 16.35 -5.35 17.50
C PRO A 65 17.43 -6.38 17.14
N LYS A 66 18.24 -6.77 18.13
CA LYS A 66 19.27 -7.81 18.03
C LYS A 66 18.78 -9.14 18.57
N THR A 67 17.75 -9.12 19.40
CA THR A 67 17.20 -10.32 20.03
C THR A 67 15.70 -10.49 19.74
N SER A 68 15.21 -11.71 19.95
CA SER A 68 13.77 -11.99 19.87
C SER A 68 12.94 -11.20 20.87
N THR A 69 13.52 -10.86 22.03
CA THR A 69 12.88 -10.05 23.07
C THR A 69 12.73 -8.61 22.62
N GLU A 70 13.78 -8.00 22.08
CA GLU A 70 13.73 -6.64 21.53
C GLU A 70 12.78 -6.56 20.32
N LEU A 71 12.75 -7.59 19.47
CA LEU A 71 11.80 -7.63 18.35
C LEU A 71 10.35 -7.64 18.82
N LYS A 72 10.06 -8.26 19.96
CA LYS A 72 8.71 -8.27 20.56
C LYS A 72 8.24 -6.86 20.89
N GLU A 73 9.14 -5.97 21.33
CA GLU A 73 8.79 -4.57 21.63
C GLU A 73 8.27 -3.82 20.41
N TRP A 74 8.88 -4.04 19.24
CA TRP A 74 8.34 -3.50 17.98
C TRP A 74 7.00 -4.15 17.62
N CYS A 75 6.91 -5.49 17.71
CA CYS A 75 5.68 -6.22 17.43
C CYS A 75 4.47 -5.76 18.25
N ASP A 76 4.67 -5.45 19.53
CA ASP A 76 3.61 -4.97 20.43
C ASP A 76 3.05 -3.59 20.00
N ARG A 77 3.81 -2.81 19.20
CA ARG A 77 3.37 -1.51 18.66
C ARG A 77 2.55 -1.62 17.37
N ILE A 78 2.56 -2.76 16.67
CA ILE A 78 1.94 -2.89 15.34
C ILE A 78 0.41 -2.86 15.43
N ALA A 79 -0.19 -3.68 16.30
CA ALA A 79 -1.65 -3.81 16.36
C ALA A 79 -2.39 -2.49 16.70
N PRO A 80 -1.91 -1.64 17.62
CA PRO A 80 -2.48 -0.30 17.80
C PRO A 80 -2.42 0.57 16.54
N MET A 81 -1.35 0.47 15.76
CA MET A 81 -1.14 1.27 14.55
C MET A 81 -1.99 0.78 13.38
N GLU A 82 -2.20 -0.54 13.25
CA GLU A 82 -3.18 -1.10 12.31
C GLU A 82 -4.60 -0.62 12.61
N ARG A 83 -5.00 -0.60 13.89
CA ARG A 83 -6.32 -0.07 14.29
C ARG A 83 -6.46 1.41 13.93
N CYS A 84 -5.39 2.19 14.11
CA CYS A 84 -5.37 3.59 13.71
C CYS A 84 -5.57 3.78 12.19
N LEU A 85 -4.88 3.00 11.35
CA LEU A 85 -5.07 3.09 9.89
C LEU A 85 -6.44 2.60 9.43
N LYS A 86 -7.02 1.59 10.10
CA LYS A 86 -8.40 1.15 9.84
C LYS A 86 -9.42 2.25 10.15
N ASP A 87 -9.21 3.00 11.23
CA ASP A 87 -10.06 4.13 11.59
C ASP A 87 -9.96 5.26 10.55
N PHE A 88 -8.73 5.58 10.13
CA PHE A 88 -8.48 6.51 9.03
C PHE A 88 -9.16 6.07 7.74
N ALA A 89 -8.99 4.81 7.32
CA ALA A 89 -9.59 4.27 6.11
C ALA A 89 -11.12 4.39 6.11
N THR A 90 -11.75 4.22 7.27
CA THR A 90 -13.20 4.26 7.41
C THR A 90 -13.75 5.69 7.40
N LYS A 91 -13.00 6.65 7.95
CA LYS A 91 -13.47 8.02 8.19
C LYS A 91 -13.03 9.03 7.13
N CYS A 92 -11.96 8.75 6.41
CA CYS A 92 -11.25 9.77 5.62
C CYS A 92 -11.07 9.41 4.14
N LEU A 93 -11.36 8.17 3.71
CA LEU A 93 -11.10 7.70 2.35
C LEU A 93 -12.37 7.36 1.59
N THR A 94 -12.35 7.51 0.27
CA THR A 94 -13.41 7.01 -0.62
C THR A 94 -13.41 5.49 -0.65
N LYS A 95 -14.45 4.89 -1.25
CA LYS A 95 -14.60 3.44 -1.36
C LYS A 95 -13.39 2.78 -2.02
N PHE A 96 -12.90 3.37 -3.12
CA PHE A 96 -11.80 2.82 -3.91
C PHE A 96 -10.47 2.87 -3.12
N SER A 97 -10.12 4.04 -2.60
CA SER A 97 -8.90 4.23 -1.81
C SER A 97 -8.91 3.44 -0.50
N LYS A 98 -10.08 3.32 0.15
CA LYS A 98 -10.27 2.44 1.31
C LYS A 98 -9.98 0.98 0.95
N GLN A 99 -10.41 0.52 -0.21
CA GLN A 99 -10.13 -0.84 -0.68
C GLN A 99 -8.62 -1.02 -0.94
N THR A 100 -7.97 -0.07 -1.61
CA THR A 100 -6.51 -0.07 -1.81
C THR A 100 -5.76 -0.15 -0.48
N LEU A 101 -6.10 0.72 0.49
CA LEU A 101 -5.46 0.69 1.81
C LEU A 101 -5.74 -0.63 2.55
N SER A 102 -6.92 -1.21 2.38
CA SER A 102 -7.27 -2.51 3.00
C SER A 102 -6.41 -3.65 2.46
N ILE A 103 -6.12 -3.67 1.14
CA ILE A 103 -5.20 -4.63 0.53
C ILE A 103 -3.80 -4.46 1.12
N MET A 104 -3.27 -3.24 1.14
CA MET A 104 -1.95 -2.95 1.72
C MET A 104 -1.85 -3.36 3.19
N MET A 105 -2.84 -2.98 4.00
CA MET A 105 -2.89 -3.35 5.41
C MET A 105 -2.95 -4.85 5.60
N PHE A 106 -3.69 -5.59 4.77
CA PHE A 106 -3.73 -7.05 4.83
C PHE A 106 -2.34 -7.66 4.61
N SER A 107 -1.63 -7.24 3.57
CA SER A 107 -0.28 -7.70 3.26
C SER A 107 0.70 -7.38 4.40
N MET A 108 0.67 -6.15 4.93
CA MET A 108 1.49 -5.72 6.07
C MET A 108 1.18 -6.51 7.34
N SER A 109 -0.10 -6.62 7.72
CA SER A 109 -0.53 -7.33 8.92
C SER A 109 -0.11 -8.80 8.86
N ARG A 110 -0.27 -9.44 7.69
CA ARG A 110 0.15 -10.83 7.47
C ARG A 110 1.66 -11.00 7.59
N THR A 111 2.43 -10.11 6.99
CA THR A 111 3.91 -10.13 7.02
C THR A 111 4.43 -9.90 8.42
N ASN A 112 3.96 -8.84 9.08
CA ASN A 112 4.30 -8.51 10.46
C ASN A 112 3.94 -9.64 11.43
N LYS A 113 2.74 -10.20 11.31
CA LYS A 113 2.32 -11.35 12.13
C LYS A 113 3.29 -12.52 11.97
N ARG A 114 3.71 -12.86 10.75
CA ARG A 114 4.69 -13.93 10.52
C ARG A 114 6.02 -13.63 11.19
N ILE A 115 6.55 -12.41 11.07
CA ILE A 115 7.79 -11.98 11.75
C ILE A 115 7.65 -12.11 13.27
N CYS A 116 6.51 -11.68 13.82
CA CYS A 116 6.30 -11.59 15.26
C CYS A 116 5.97 -12.91 15.95
N THR A 117 5.35 -13.88 15.25
CA THR A 117 4.87 -15.12 15.88
C THR A 117 5.59 -16.37 15.40
N ASN A 118 6.15 -16.40 14.19
CA ASN A 118 6.82 -17.59 13.65
C ASN A 118 8.32 -17.57 14.00
N LYS A 119 8.79 -18.53 14.80
CA LYS A 119 10.20 -18.59 15.24
C LYS A 119 11.23 -18.70 14.12
N LYS A 120 10.94 -19.47 13.06
CA LYS A 120 11.84 -19.56 11.90
C LYS A 120 11.92 -18.20 11.21
N ARG A 121 10.79 -17.52 11.06
CA ARG A 121 10.73 -16.23 10.37
C ARG A 121 11.32 -15.08 11.19
N GLN A 122 11.10 -15.08 12.49
CA GLN A 122 11.79 -14.21 13.46
C GLN A 122 13.31 -14.35 13.36
N LYS A 123 13.84 -15.59 13.34
CA LYS A 123 15.29 -15.82 13.21
C LYS A 123 15.83 -15.31 11.86
N SER A 124 15.11 -15.56 10.78
CA SER A 124 15.48 -15.09 9.43
C SER A 124 15.51 -13.55 9.36
N PHE A 125 14.49 -12.90 9.93
CA PHE A 125 14.41 -11.44 10.01
C PHE A 125 15.54 -10.84 10.85
N LEU A 126 15.85 -11.42 12.01
CA LEU A 126 16.98 -10.98 12.84
C LEU A 126 18.33 -11.18 12.13
N ASN A 127 18.51 -12.25 11.35
CA ASN A 127 19.72 -12.45 10.53
C ASN A 127 19.89 -11.36 9.46
N LEU A 128 18.80 -10.92 8.83
CA LEU A 128 18.84 -9.77 7.91
C LEU A 128 19.25 -8.49 8.64
N ILE A 129 18.67 -8.22 9.81
CA ILE A 129 18.99 -7.02 10.61
C ILE A 129 20.45 -7.04 11.02
N ASP A 130 20.94 -8.15 11.57
CA ASP A 130 22.32 -8.32 12.00
C ASP A 130 23.30 -8.03 10.85
N CYS A 131 22.98 -8.50 9.65
CA CYS A 131 23.80 -8.24 8.47
C CYS A 131 23.78 -6.77 8.02
N ALA A 132 22.63 -6.10 8.11
CA ALA A 132 22.43 -4.75 7.58
C ALA A 132 22.51 -3.63 8.64
N HIS A 133 22.83 -3.95 9.89
CA HIS A 133 22.51 -3.09 11.06
C HIS A 133 23.02 -1.65 10.96
N GLU A 134 24.26 -1.45 10.51
CA GLU A 134 24.93 -0.16 10.33
C GLU A 134 24.40 0.62 9.12
N GLN A 135 23.74 -0.07 8.21
CA GLN A 135 23.26 0.45 6.93
C GLN A 135 21.74 0.60 6.90
N ILE A 136 21.03 0.31 8.00
CA ILE A 136 19.58 0.53 8.12
C ILE A 136 19.16 1.96 7.73
N PRO A 137 19.86 3.03 8.14
CA PRO A 137 19.56 4.39 7.68
C PRO A 137 19.62 4.55 6.15
N LEU A 138 20.53 3.83 5.48
CA LEU A 138 20.64 3.84 4.03
C LEU A 138 19.41 3.18 3.36
N PHE A 139 18.85 2.13 3.95
CA PHE A 139 17.60 1.51 3.46
C PHE A 139 16.37 2.38 3.76
N SER A 140 16.35 3.07 4.90
CA SER A 140 15.31 4.06 5.21
C SER A 140 15.30 5.20 4.16
N ASN A 141 16.48 5.67 3.75
CA ASN A 141 16.60 6.67 2.68
C ASN A 141 16.07 6.17 1.32
N ILE A 142 16.19 4.87 1.01
CA ILE A 142 15.59 4.29 -0.21
C ILE A 142 14.07 4.40 -0.16
N LEU A 143 13.44 4.04 0.97
CA LEU A 143 12.00 4.21 1.14
C LEU A 143 11.58 5.68 1.13
N ARG A 144 12.43 6.59 1.63
CA ARG A 144 12.20 8.03 1.54
C ARG A 144 12.21 8.52 0.09
N ASN A 145 13.09 7.97 -0.75
CA ASN A 145 13.11 8.31 -2.17
C ASN A 145 11.89 7.72 -2.91
N LEU A 146 11.48 6.49 -2.59
CA LEU A 146 10.20 5.94 -3.07
C LEU A 146 9.02 6.83 -2.67
N THR A 147 9.00 7.28 -1.41
CA THR A 147 7.99 8.21 -0.89
C THR A 147 8.00 9.52 -1.68
N THR A 148 9.18 10.01 -2.04
CA THR A 148 9.36 11.24 -2.84
C THR A 148 8.80 11.06 -4.25
N ASP A 149 9.12 9.95 -4.93
CA ASP A 149 8.55 9.61 -6.24
C ASP A 149 7.02 9.59 -6.16
N PHE A 150 6.44 8.96 -5.13
CA PHE A 150 4.99 8.84 -4.98
C PHE A 150 4.30 10.19 -4.75
N HIS A 151 4.93 11.13 -4.05
CA HIS A 151 4.43 12.51 -3.94
C HIS A 151 4.44 13.23 -5.29
N ALA A 152 5.37 12.90 -6.19
CA ALA A 152 5.47 13.52 -7.51
C ALA A 152 4.45 12.96 -8.52
N LEU A 153 3.95 11.74 -8.35
CA LEU A 153 3.06 11.08 -9.30
C LEU A 153 1.77 11.88 -9.62
N PRO A 154 1.08 12.52 -8.66
CA PRO A 154 -0.06 13.39 -8.95
C PRO A 154 0.26 14.54 -9.93
N LEU A 155 1.52 14.97 -10.04
CA LEU A 155 1.95 16.03 -10.96
C LEU A 155 2.07 15.54 -12.42
N VAL A 156 2.02 14.23 -12.67
CA VAL A 156 2.05 13.67 -14.01
C VAL A 156 0.74 14.01 -14.73
N LYS A 157 0.84 14.71 -15.86
CA LYS A 157 -0.30 15.17 -16.67
C LYS A 157 -1.14 14.02 -17.23
N LYS A 158 -0.48 12.96 -17.74
CA LYS A 158 -1.16 11.77 -18.26
C LYS A 158 -1.58 10.87 -17.10
N GLN A 159 -2.84 10.99 -16.68
CA GLN A 159 -3.36 10.30 -15.48
C GLN A 159 -3.24 8.77 -15.57
N ASN A 160 -3.48 8.19 -16.75
CA ASN A 160 -3.36 6.75 -17.00
C ASN A 160 -1.92 6.22 -16.87
N LEU A 161 -0.90 7.09 -16.81
CA LEU A 161 0.48 6.70 -16.52
C LEU A 161 0.80 6.69 -15.03
N ARG A 162 -0.05 7.23 -14.15
CA ARG A 162 0.31 7.40 -12.74
C ARG A 162 0.48 6.07 -12.00
N ILE A 163 -0.45 5.13 -12.18
CA ILE A 163 -0.34 3.78 -11.60
C ILE A 163 0.84 3.00 -12.21
N PRO A 164 1.02 2.94 -13.54
CA PRO A 164 2.23 2.40 -14.15
C PRO A 164 3.54 2.96 -13.57
N LEU A 165 3.62 4.28 -13.40
CA LEU A 165 4.79 4.94 -12.83
C LEU A 165 4.99 4.60 -11.34
N ALA A 166 3.91 4.41 -10.57
CA ALA A 166 4.00 3.94 -9.19
C ALA A 166 4.63 2.54 -9.14
N CYS A 167 4.18 1.63 -10.00
CA CYS A 167 4.72 0.28 -10.12
C CYS A 167 6.19 0.29 -10.53
N CYS A 168 6.55 1.05 -11.56
CA CYS A 168 7.93 1.16 -12.02
C CYS A 168 8.86 1.81 -10.97
N SER A 169 8.37 2.83 -10.24
CA SER A 169 9.12 3.44 -9.15
C SER A 169 9.36 2.43 -8.02
N TYR A 170 8.36 1.62 -7.66
CA TYR A 170 8.53 0.54 -6.69
C TYR A 170 9.65 -0.42 -7.13
N TYR A 171 9.62 -0.95 -8.35
CA TYR A 171 10.64 -1.90 -8.82
C TYR A 171 12.04 -1.27 -8.91
N LYS A 172 12.14 -0.02 -9.36
CA LYS A 172 13.40 0.75 -9.33
C LYS A 172 14.01 0.78 -7.93
N TRP A 173 13.23 1.17 -6.92
CA TRP A 173 13.73 1.30 -5.55
C TRP A 173 13.93 -0.05 -4.86
N LYS A 174 13.09 -1.06 -5.16
CA LYS A 174 13.31 -2.46 -4.78
C LYS A 174 14.69 -2.93 -5.25
N ASN A 175 14.98 -2.79 -6.54
CA ASN A 175 16.24 -3.27 -7.14
C ASN A 175 17.46 -2.55 -6.57
N ILE A 176 17.37 -1.22 -6.37
CA ILE A 176 18.42 -0.46 -5.69
C ILE A 176 18.64 -0.98 -4.26
N GLY A 177 17.57 -1.28 -3.52
CA GLY A 177 17.64 -1.85 -2.17
C GLY A 177 18.34 -3.20 -2.13
N ILE A 178 17.87 -4.16 -2.93
CA ILE A 178 18.44 -5.51 -2.99
C ILE A 178 19.90 -5.47 -3.43
N ASN A 179 20.23 -4.72 -4.48
CA ASN A 179 21.61 -4.60 -4.95
C ASN A 179 22.56 -4.01 -3.90
N LYS A 180 22.06 -3.10 -3.05
CA LYS A 180 22.85 -2.60 -1.92
C LYS A 180 23.00 -3.65 -0.83
N LEU A 181 21.93 -4.38 -0.49
CA LEU A 181 22.03 -5.45 0.49
C LEU A 181 23.04 -6.51 0.05
N VAL A 182 23.00 -6.95 -1.21
CA VAL A 182 23.95 -7.94 -1.74
C VAL A 182 25.40 -7.49 -1.61
N LYS A 183 25.67 -6.18 -1.73
CA LYS A 183 27.03 -5.65 -1.53
C LYS A 183 27.45 -5.59 -0.06
N ILE A 184 26.51 -5.31 0.85
CA ILE A 184 26.76 -5.24 2.29
C ILE A 184 26.87 -6.65 2.90
N CYS A 185 26.11 -7.60 2.35
CA CYS A 185 25.90 -8.95 2.87
C CYS A 185 26.35 -10.06 1.90
N PRO A 186 27.51 -9.96 1.21
CA PRO A 186 27.79 -10.74 0.00
C PRO A 186 27.68 -12.26 0.14
N THR A 187 27.97 -12.80 1.33
CA THR A 187 27.91 -14.24 1.61
C THR A 187 26.67 -14.68 2.37
N ASN A 188 25.80 -13.76 2.80
CA ASN A 188 24.62 -14.05 3.61
C ASN A 188 23.39 -14.26 2.73
N THR A 189 23.33 -15.40 2.04
CA THR A 189 22.19 -15.78 1.18
C THR A 189 20.86 -15.77 1.93
N GLY A 190 20.85 -16.14 3.22
CA GLY A 190 19.65 -16.05 4.06
C GLY A 190 19.12 -14.63 4.23
N ALA A 191 20.01 -13.62 4.31
CA ALA A 191 19.59 -12.21 4.34
C ALA A 191 19.04 -11.76 2.98
N HIS A 192 19.64 -12.21 1.86
CA HIS A 192 19.15 -11.92 0.51
C HIS A 192 17.74 -12.47 0.30
N ASP A 193 17.50 -13.73 0.70
CA ASP A 193 16.18 -14.33 0.61
C ASP A 193 15.18 -13.61 1.52
N GLU A 194 15.59 -13.22 2.74
CA GLU A 194 14.69 -12.55 3.68
C GLU A 194 14.25 -11.18 3.17
N ILE A 195 15.13 -10.37 2.56
CA ILE A 195 14.72 -9.06 2.05
C ILE A 195 13.70 -9.20 0.91
N GLU A 196 13.88 -10.16 0.01
CA GLU A 196 12.93 -10.44 -1.09
C GLU A 196 11.58 -10.87 -0.53
N ASN A 197 11.61 -11.74 0.48
CA ASN A 197 10.41 -12.21 1.17
C ASN A 197 9.67 -11.09 1.91
N LEU A 198 10.40 -10.13 2.50
CA LEU A 198 9.79 -8.97 3.15
C LEU A 198 9.14 -8.04 2.13
N LEU A 199 9.87 -7.64 1.10
CA LEU A 199 9.38 -6.73 0.08
C LEU A 199 8.15 -7.32 -0.64
N SER A 200 8.23 -8.59 -1.03
CA SER A 200 7.10 -9.33 -1.60
C SER A 200 5.94 -9.46 -0.60
N GLY A 201 6.24 -9.78 0.66
CA GLY A 201 5.23 -9.89 1.71
C GLY A 201 4.42 -8.61 1.93
N TYR A 202 5.05 -7.44 1.81
CA TYR A 202 4.39 -6.16 1.98
C TYR A 202 3.60 -5.68 0.77
N THR A 203 4.00 -6.06 -0.45
CA THR A 203 3.52 -5.38 -1.67
C THR A 203 2.84 -6.28 -2.69
N ASN A 204 3.09 -7.60 -2.67
CA ASN A 204 2.68 -8.48 -3.76
C ASN A 204 1.16 -8.50 -4.03
N ASP A 205 0.33 -8.48 -2.98
CA ASP A 205 -1.13 -8.48 -3.18
C ASP A 205 -1.59 -7.18 -3.86
N LEU A 206 -0.96 -6.04 -3.56
CA LEU A 206 -1.29 -4.77 -4.22
C LEU A 206 -0.74 -4.74 -5.66
N LEU A 207 0.52 -5.13 -5.86
CA LEU A 207 1.15 -5.08 -7.18
C LEU A 207 0.44 -6.00 -8.18
N SER A 208 0.03 -7.19 -7.75
CA SER A 208 -0.71 -8.13 -8.60
C SER A 208 -2.07 -7.58 -9.06
N VAL A 209 -2.69 -6.72 -8.26
CA VAL A 209 -3.96 -6.05 -8.60
C VAL A 209 -3.72 -4.80 -9.46
N ALA A 210 -2.68 -4.02 -9.15
CA ALA A 210 -2.52 -2.67 -9.69
C ALA A 210 -1.62 -2.60 -10.93
N CYS A 211 -0.58 -3.43 -11.01
CA CYS A 211 0.52 -3.18 -11.93
C CYS A 211 0.35 -3.82 -13.31
N GLY A 212 -0.51 -4.83 -13.46
CA GLY A 212 -0.76 -5.48 -14.74
C GLY A 212 0.56 -5.92 -15.41
N GLU A 213 0.86 -5.35 -16.58
CA GLU A 213 2.09 -5.65 -17.34
C GLU A 213 3.35 -4.95 -16.83
N TYR A 214 3.25 -3.96 -15.93
CA TYR A 214 4.39 -3.21 -15.39
C TYR A 214 5.02 -3.98 -14.22
N THR A 215 5.64 -5.12 -14.52
CA THR A 215 6.28 -6.01 -13.55
C THR A 215 7.80 -5.79 -13.50
N GLU A 216 8.47 -6.46 -12.56
CA GLU A 216 9.93 -6.41 -12.37
C GLU A 216 10.73 -6.84 -13.61
N GLU A 217 10.20 -7.81 -14.35
CA GLU A 217 10.86 -8.43 -15.51
C GLU A 217 10.48 -7.73 -16.83
N SER A 218 9.60 -6.73 -16.77
CA SER A 218 9.06 -6.06 -17.94
C SER A 218 9.92 -4.87 -18.37
N ASP A 219 10.17 -4.74 -19.67
CA ASP A 219 10.80 -3.57 -20.30
C ASP A 219 9.88 -2.33 -20.35
N LYS A 220 8.60 -2.48 -20.01
CA LYS A 220 7.58 -1.41 -20.06
C LYS A 220 7.96 -0.21 -19.18
N CYS A 221 8.76 -0.43 -18.14
CA CYS A 221 9.22 0.63 -17.24
C CYS A 221 10.30 1.52 -17.85
N ASP A 222 11.13 1.01 -18.76
CA ASP A 222 12.28 1.72 -19.31
C ASP A 222 11.87 2.99 -20.08
N GLY A 223 10.74 2.90 -20.80
CA GLY A 223 10.20 4.02 -21.58
C GLY A 223 9.37 5.04 -20.81
N ILE A 224 9.10 4.81 -19.51
CA ILE A 224 8.23 5.69 -18.73
C ILE A 224 8.85 6.22 -17.43
N ILE A 225 9.77 5.51 -16.79
CA ILE A 225 10.25 5.87 -15.44
C ILE A 225 10.81 7.30 -15.34
N GLY A 226 11.44 7.80 -16.41
CA GLY A 226 11.95 9.18 -16.49
C GLY A 226 10.86 10.27 -16.56
N LYS A 227 9.58 9.89 -16.62
CA LYS A 227 8.44 10.83 -16.65
C LYS A 227 7.96 11.24 -15.26
N ILE A 228 8.49 10.64 -14.19
CA ILE A 228 8.24 11.09 -12.82
C ILE A 228 8.91 12.46 -12.66
N PRO A 229 8.16 13.53 -12.39
CA PRO A 229 8.76 14.85 -12.22
C PRO A 229 9.55 14.91 -10.91
N GLU A 230 10.50 15.84 -10.84
CA GLU A 230 11.22 16.11 -9.61
C GLU A 230 10.28 16.70 -8.54
N TRP A 231 10.31 16.11 -7.34
CA TRP A 231 9.58 16.66 -6.19
C TRP A 231 10.42 17.75 -5.49
N LYS A 232 9.95 18.99 -5.55
CA LYS A 232 10.69 20.17 -5.02
C LYS A 232 10.19 20.69 -3.67
N ARG A 233 9.21 20.02 -3.06
CA ARG A 233 8.55 20.47 -1.83
C ARG A 233 8.98 19.60 -0.64
N PRO A 234 8.82 20.06 0.61
CA PRO A 234 8.89 19.16 1.76
C PRO A 234 7.89 18.00 1.60
N LEU A 235 8.26 16.81 2.07
CA LEU A 235 7.34 15.67 2.09
C LEU A 235 6.18 15.97 3.03
N ARG A 236 4.95 15.84 2.52
CA ARG A 236 3.74 15.95 3.33
C ARG A 236 3.61 14.75 4.26
N TRP A 237 3.93 13.57 3.72
CA TRP A 237 3.88 12.29 4.43
C TRP A 237 5.29 11.69 4.49
N GLN A 238 5.67 11.16 5.64
CA GLN A 238 6.99 10.55 5.83
C GLN A 238 7.02 9.08 5.38
N ASN A 239 5.88 8.52 5.00
CA ASN A 239 5.73 7.16 4.49
C ASN A 239 5.17 7.17 3.05
N PHE A 240 5.43 6.11 2.28
CA PHE A 240 4.94 5.98 0.91
C PHE A 240 3.46 5.55 0.80
N ILE A 241 2.85 5.05 1.88
CA ILE A 241 1.46 4.55 1.85
C ILE A 241 0.50 5.69 1.57
N LEU A 242 0.59 6.80 2.30
CA LEU A 242 -0.32 7.92 2.15
C LEU A 242 -0.27 8.64 0.79
N PRO A 243 0.89 8.98 0.21
CA PRO A 243 0.92 9.57 -1.13
C PRO A 243 0.42 8.59 -2.19
N LEU A 244 0.58 7.27 -1.99
CA LEU A 244 -0.06 6.29 -2.85
C LEU A 244 -1.59 6.33 -2.71
N ILE A 245 -2.12 6.38 -1.49
CA ILE A 245 -3.57 6.51 -1.27
C ILE A 245 -4.11 7.81 -1.89
N GLU A 246 -3.41 8.95 -1.74
CA GLU A 246 -3.78 10.21 -2.40
C GLU A 246 -3.75 10.08 -3.93
N LEU A 247 -2.84 9.27 -4.48
CA LEU A 247 -2.84 8.99 -5.90
C LEU A 247 -4.12 8.26 -6.33
N TYR A 248 -4.57 7.26 -5.57
CA TYR A 248 -5.83 6.54 -5.84
C TYR A 248 -7.07 7.42 -5.69
N GLU A 249 -7.12 8.28 -4.67
CA GLU A 249 -8.16 9.31 -4.51
C GLU A 249 -8.24 10.21 -5.74
N SER A 250 -7.08 10.67 -6.23
CA SER A 250 -7.01 11.54 -7.41
C SER A 250 -7.51 10.87 -8.69
N ILE A 251 -7.54 9.54 -8.77
CA ILE A 251 -8.06 8.80 -9.92
C ILE A 251 -9.57 8.64 -9.80
N ASP A 252 -10.07 8.33 -8.59
CA ASP A 252 -11.49 8.15 -8.29
C ASP A 252 -12.30 9.43 -8.59
N ASP A 253 -11.82 10.58 -8.11
CA ASP A 253 -12.47 11.89 -8.37
C ASP A 253 -12.63 12.19 -9.87
N ASN A 254 -11.66 11.76 -10.69
CA ASN A 254 -11.68 12.00 -12.14
C ASN A 254 -12.63 11.05 -12.87
N VAL A 255 -12.76 9.79 -12.43
CA VAL A 255 -13.74 8.85 -12.97
C VAL A 255 -15.16 9.38 -12.72
N LEU A 256 -15.41 9.87 -11.50
CA LEU A 256 -16.69 10.48 -11.13
C LEU A 256 -16.96 11.76 -11.96
N ALA A 257 -15.95 12.61 -12.15
CA ALA A 257 -16.08 13.81 -12.98
C ALA A 257 -16.41 13.48 -14.45
N GLN A 258 -15.73 12.50 -15.05
CA GLN A 258 -15.99 12.07 -16.43
C GLN A 258 -17.41 11.52 -16.62
N GLN A 259 -17.90 10.72 -15.67
CA GLN A 259 -19.28 10.20 -15.68
C GLN A 259 -20.34 11.31 -15.51
N SER A 260 -20.04 12.34 -14.73
CA SER A 260 -20.94 13.51 -14.58
C SER A 260 -20.98 14.37 -15.85
N SER A 261 -19.87 14.49 -16.59
CA SER A 261 -19.80 15.29 -17.82
C SER A 261 -20.45 14.61 -19.03
N SER A 262 -20.46 13.27 -19.09
CA SER A 262 -21.09 12.52 -20.17
C SER A 262 -22.61 12.39 -20.01
N SER A 263 -23.13 12.54 -18.79
CA SER A 263 -24.57 12.55 -18.52
C SER A 263 -25.22 13.91 -18.82
N SER A 264 -24.46 15.01 -18.79
CA SER A 264 -24.94 16.36 -19.13
C SER A 264 -24.95 16.69 -20.63
N SER A 265 -24.34 15.86 -21.49
CA SER A 265 -24.32 16.04 -22.95
C SER A 265 -25.38 15.21 -23.70
N SER A 266 -26.32 14.62 -22.95
CA SER A 266 -27.39 13.75 -23.46
C SER A 266 -28.81 14.34 -23.35
N THR A 267 -28.93 15.65 -23.11
CA THR A 267 -30.18 16.43 -23.06
C THR A 267 -30.08 17.64 -23.95
#